data_AF-A0A930E8X4-F1
#
_entry.id   AF-A0A930E8X4-F1
#
_cell.length_a   1.000
_cell.length_b   1.000
_cell.length_c   1.000
_cell.angle_alpha   90.00
_cell.angle_beta   90.00
_cell.angle_gamma   90.00
#
_symmetry.space_group_name_H-M   'P 1'
#
loop_
_entity.id
_entity.type
_entity.pdbx_description
1 polymer ?
#
loop_
_entity_poly.entity_id
_entity_poly.type
_entity_poly.pdbx_seq_one_letter_code
_entity_poly.pdbx_strand_id
1 'polypeptide(L)'
;MRGLKMSKKYDFETLISRKNQGSYKWEGMYKEYPDLPDGIVPFSVADMELQIAPEIKEGLKKYIDEAILGYTGTYEEYFEAVINWMKRKHNFDIQKEWIVTSSGVVSALFDSVKAFTEKEDGVIVFTPVYYPFY
;
A
#
# COMPACT_ATOMS: atom_id res chain seq x y z
N MET A 1 -39.71 -16.58 1.54
CA MET A 1 -38.93 -16.36 0.30
C MET A 1 -37.46 -16.32 0.67
N ARG A 2 -36.69 -17.37 0.33
CA ARG A 2 -35.25 -17.43 0.57
C ARG A 2 -34.55 -16.70 -0.58
N GLY A 3 -34.14 -15.45 -0.35
CA GLY A 3 -33.16 -14.81 -1.20
C GLY A 3 -31.79 -15.37 -0.83
N LEU A 4 -31.24 -16.28 -1.64
CA LEU A 4 -29.81 -16.55 -1.58
C LEU A 4 -29.10 -15.22 -1.89
N LYS A 5 -28.55 -14.56 -0.88
CA LYS A 5 -27.46 -13.59 -1.10
C LYS A 5 -26.32 -14.41 -1.68
N MET A 6 -26.10 -14.32 -2.99
CA MET A 6 -24.80 -14.71 -3.54
C MET A 6 -23.76 -13.93 -2.73
N SER A 7 -22.85 -14.62 -2.04
CA SER A 7 -21.77 -13.93 -1.35
C SER A 7 -20.98 -13.20 -2.43
N LYS A 8 -21.10 -11.87 -2.50
CA LYS A 8 -20.26 -11.09 -3.41
C LYS A 8 -18.81 -11.42 -3.05
N LYS A 9 -18.04 -11.84 -4.06
CA LYS A 9 -16.63 -12.21 -3.91
C LYS A 9 -15.81 -11.08 -3.26
N TYR A 10 -16.22 -9.82 -3.47
CA TYR A 10 -15.63 -8.65 -2.83
C TYR A 10 -16.70 -7.86 -2.08
N ASP A 11 -16.34 -7.33 -0.93
CA ASP A 11 -17.19 -6.48 -0.10
C ASP A 11 -16.68 -5.04 -0.12
N PHE A 12 -17.46 -4.16 -0.75
CA PHE A 12 -17.24 -2.72 -0.81
C PHE A 12 -18.34 -1.93 -0.11
N GLU A 13 -19.26 -2.61 0.58
CA GLU A 13 -20.46 -2.01 1.19
C GLU A 13 -20.38 -2.00 2.71
N THR A 14 -19.68 -2.98 3.31
CA THR A 14 -19.52 -3.05 4.76
C THR A 14 -18.60 -1.94 5.25
N LEU A 15 -19.16 -1.03 6.06
CA LEU A 15 -18.37 -0.05 6.77
C LEU A 15 -17.57 -0.73 7.89
N ILE A 16 -16.27 -0.52 7.90
CA ILE A 16 -15.35 -1.11 8.88
C ILE A 16 -14.76 0.01 9.73
N SER A 17 -14.70 -0.22 11.04
CA SER A 17 -13.93 0.65 11.93
C SER A 17 -12.52 0.10 12.09
N ARG A 18 -11.53 1.00 12.02
CA ARG A 18 -10.12 0.70 12.30
C ARG A 18 -9.63 1.40 13.58
N LYS A 19 -10.55 1.85 14.44
CA LYS A 19 -10.24 2.39 15.77
C LYS A 19 -9.51 1.33 16.60
N ASN A 20 -8.48 1.74 17.34
CA ASN A 20 -7.65 0.88 18.21
C ASN A 20 -6.95 -0.29 17.50
N GLN A 21 -6.67 -0.16 16.20
CA GLN A 21 -5.95 -1.16 15.40
C GLN A 21 -4.56 -0.66 14.94
N GLY A 22 -4.03 0.43 15.50
CA GLY A 22 -2.76 1.04 15.06
C GLY A 22 -2.89 1.81 13.73
N SER A 23 -4.10 2.22 13.37
CA SER A 23 -4.37 2.92 12.11
C SER A 23 -4.00 4.39 12.24
N TYR A 24 -2.89 4.81 11.61
CA TYR A 24 -2.45 6.20 11.62
C TYR A 24 -3.55 7.19 11.19
N LYS A 25 -4.36 6.80 10.19
CA LYS A 25 -5.48 7.61 9.68
C LYS A 25 -6.56 7.84 10.74
N TRP A 26 -6.98 6.78 11.42
CA TRP A 26 -8.07 6.83 12.41
C TRP A 26 -7.59 7.40 13.75
N GLU A 27 -6.42 6.98 14.20
CA GLU A 27 -5.82 7.50 15.44
C GLU A 27 -5.46 8.97 15.31
N GLY A 28 -4.99 9.42 14.14
CA GLY A 28 -4.76 10.83 13.84
C GLY A 28 -6.04 11.67 13.97
N MET A 29 -7.15 11.20 13.39
CA MET A 29 -8.45 11.87 13.49
C MET A 29 -8.91 12.01 14.95
N TYR A 30 -8.88 10.95 15.76
CA TYR A 30 -9.29 11.02 17.16
C TYR A 30 -8.30 11.78 18.05
N LYS A 31 -7.02 11.84 17.68
CA LYS A 31 -6.05 12.68 18.38
C LYS A 31 -6.32 14.17 18.14
N GLU A 32 -6.69 14.55 16.93
CA GLU A 32 -7.02 15.94 16.57
C GLU A 32 -8.40 16.35 17.10
N TYR A 33 -9.35 15.43 17.11
CA TYR A 33 -10.72 15.63 17.59
C TYR A 33 -11.07 14.58 18.67
N PRO A 34 -10.64 14.77 19.94
CA PRO A 34 -10.83 13.79 21.00
C PRO A 34 -12.30 13.46 21.32
N ASP A 35 -13.19 14.45 21.17
CA ASP A 35 -14.61 14.34 21.48
C ASP A 35 -15.46 13.88 20.28
N LEU A 36 -14.81 13.45 19.18
CA LEU A 36 -15.50 13.00 17.98
C LEU A 36 -16.32 11.72 18.27
N PRO A 37 -17.60 11.67 17.87
CA PRO A 37 -18.43 10.49 18.12
C PRO A 37 -17.91 9.26 17.38
N ASP A 38 -18.27 8.08 17.89
CA ASP A 38 -18.04 6.83 17.17
C ASP A 38 -18.82 6.78 15.85
N GLY A 39 -18.28 6.06 14.87
CA GLY A 39 -18.89 5.90 13.55
C GLY A 39 -18.51 6.97 12.52
N ILE A 40 -17.73 7.99 12.89
CA ILE A 40 -17.14 8.91 11.93
C ILE A 40 -15.96 8.24 11.22
N VAL A 41 -15.92 8.40 9.89
CA VAL A 41 -14.92 7.77 9.01
C VAL A 41 -13.98 8.84 8.46
N PRO A 42 -12.66 8.71 8.63
CA PRO A 42 -11.70 9.68 8.10
C PRO A 42 -11.47 9.52 6.59
N PHE A 43 -11.48 10.64 5.86
CA PHE A 43 -11.16 10.73 4.43
C PHE A 43 -9.84 11.47 4.15
N SER A 44 -8.84 11.30 5.01
CA SER A 44 -7.54 12.00 4.94
C SER A 44 -6.44 11.17 4.28
N VAL A 45 -5.83 10.23 5.01
CA VAL A 45 -4.66 9.45 4.56
C VAL A 45 -5.05 8.47 3.46
N ALA A 46 -4.17 8.30 2.46
CA ALA A 46 -4.39 7.48 1.27
C ALA A 46 -4.23 5.97 1.50
N ASP A 47 -4.99 5.40 2.45
CA ASP A 47 -5.25 3.97 2.57
C ASP A 47 -6.78 3.71 2.53
N MET A 48 -7.19 2.46 2.28
CA MET A 48 -8.60 2.15 2.02
C MET A 48 -9.37 1.78 3.29
N GLU A 49 -10.68 2.07 3.29
CA GLU A 49 -11.64 1.55 4.28
C GLU A 49 -12.32 0.26 3.77
N LEU A 50 -11.52 -0.62 3.17
CA LEU A 50 -11.94 -1.86 2.54
C LEU A 50 -11.11 -3.02 3.08
N GLN A 51 -11.72 -4.20 3.14
CA GLN A 51 -10.94 -5.42 3.38
C GLN A 51 -10.02 -5.68 2.19
N ILE A 52 -8.84 -6.24 2.48
CA ILE A 52 -7.94 -6.75 1.45
C ILE A 52 -8.65 -7.82 0.60
N ALA A 53 -8.27 -7.94 -0.67
CA ALA A 53 -8.85 -8.95 -1.56
C ALA A 53 -8.74 -10.36 -0.95
N PRO A 54 -9.79 -11.21 -1.03
CA PRO A 54 -9.79 -12.54 -0.43
C PRO A 54 -8.60 -13.39 -0.84
N GLU A 55 -8.17 -13.31 -2.10
CA GLU A 55 -7.02 -14.05 -2.63
C GLU A 55 -5.72 -13.68 -1.93
N ILE A 56 -5.53 -12.40 -1.57
CA ILE A 56 -4.34 -11.97 -0.85
C ILE A 56 -4.42 -12.46 0.60
N LYS A 57 -5.60 -12.38 1.22
CA LYS A 57 -5.83 -12.88 2.59
C LYS A 57 -5.56 -14.38 2.70
N GLU A 58 -6.07 -15.16 1.75
CA GLU A 58 -5.86 -16.61 1.69
C GLU A 58 -4.40 -16.96 1.39
N GLY A 59 -3.77 -16.25 0.45
CA GLY A 59 -2.35 -16.41 0.13
C GLY A 59 -1.44 -16.15 1.33
N LEU A 60 -1.69 -15.08 2.10
CA LEU A 60 -0.93 -14.77 3.31
C LEU A 60 -1.11 -15.83 4.41
N LYS A 61 -2.33 -16.36 4.58
CA LYS A 61 -2.58 -17.46 5.53
C LYS A 61 -1.81 -18.71 5.14
N LYS A 62 -1.89 -19.11 3.87
CA LYS A 62 -1.11 -20.26 3.38
C LYS A 62 0.39 -20.03 3.57
N TYR A 63 0.88 -18.83 3.26
CA TYR A 63 2.28 -18.48 3.42
C TYR A 63 2.73 -18.64 4.88
N ILE A 64 1.93 -18.22 5.87
CA ILE A 64 2.31 -18.30 7.28
C ILE A 64 2.39 -19.74 7.81
N ASP A 65 1.63 -20.66 7.20
CA ASP A 65 1.63 -22.08 7.58
C ASP A 65 2.88 -22.81 7.04
N GLU A 66 3.48 -22.31 5.96
CA GLU A 66 4.60 -22.94 5.25
C GLU A 66 5.95 -22.23 5.51
N ALA A 67 5.94 -20.92 5.75
CA ALA A 67 7.14 -20.11 5.78
C ALA A 67 7.83 -20.07 7.16
N ILE A 68 9.17 -20.02 7.13
CA ILE A 68 9.98 -19.62 8.28
C ILE A 68 10.25 -18.11 8.17
N LEU A 69 9.84 -17.34 9.16
CA LEU A 69 9.96 -15.87 9.19
C LEU A 69 11.38 -15.39 9.54
N GLY A 70 12.37 -15.83 8.77
CA GLY A 70 13.77 -15.39 8.86
C GLY A 70 14.10 -14.29 7.85
N TYR A 71 15.41 -14.05 7.66
CA TYR A 71 15.89 -13.14 6.61
C TYR A 71 15.42 -13.61 5.23
N THR A 72 14.63 -12.78 4.57
CA THR A 72 13.96 -13.12 3.30
C THR A 72 14.30 -12.05 2.26
N GLY A 73 14.79 -12.49 1.11
CA GLY A 73 14.96 -11.64 -0.08
C GLY A 73 13.86 -11.90 -1.12
N THR A 74 13.89 -11.16 -2.22
CA THR A 74 13.04 -11.46 -3.38
C THR A 74 13.56 -12.69 -4.12
N TYR A 75 12.63 -13.43 -4.73
CA TYR A 75 12.88 -14.65 -5.50
C TYR A 75 12.28 -14.52 -6.91
N GLU A 76 12.57 -15.45 -7.82
CA GLU A 76 12.28 -15.28 -9.26
C GLU A 76 10.81 -14.94 -9.53
N GLU A 77 9.90 -15.65 -8.89
CA GLU A 77 8.47 -15.53 -9.06
C GLU A 77 7.95 -14.14 -8.62
N TYR A 78 8.64 -13.46 -7.70
CA TYR A 78 8.35 -12.06 -7.37
C TYR A 78 8.63 -11.15 -8.56
N PHE A 79 9.80 -11.29 -9.20
CA PHE A 79 10.17 -10.47 -10.35
C PHE A 79 9.27 -10.74 -11.54
N GLU A 80 8.96 -12.01 -11.82
CA GLU A 80 8.01 -12.40 -12.85
C GLU A 80 6.64 -11.77 -12.63
N ALA A 81 6.14 -11.74 -11.39
CA ALA A 81 4.85 -11.12 -11.08
C ALA A 81 4.84 -9.62 -11.42
N VAL A 82 5.91 -8.90 -11.07
CA VAL A 82 6.05 -7.46 -11.35
C VAL A 82 6.19 -7.20 -12.86
N ILE A 83 7.09 -7.90 -13.54
CA ILE A 83 7.32 -7.76 -15.00
C ILE A 83 6.02 -8.01 -15.76
N ASN A 84 5.33 -9.11 -15.44
CA ASN A 84 4.07 -9.45 -16.09
C ASN A 84 2.95 -8.46 -15.78
N TRP A 85 2.91 -7.88 -14.58
CA TRP A 85 1.95 -6.83 -14.24
C TRP A 85 2.16 -5.60 -15.12
N MET A 86 3.42 -5.12 -15.21
CA MET A 86 3.77 -3.96 -16.03
C MET A 86 3.41 -4.16 -17.50
N LYS A 87 3.72 -5.33 -18.06
CA LYS A 87 3.36 -5.66 -19.44
C LYS A 87 1.84 -5.71 -19.64
N ARG A 88 1.10 -6.44 -18.81
CA ARG A 88 -0.35 -6.62 -19.01
C ARG A 88 -1.16 -5.35 -18.74
N LYS A 89 -0.76 -4.52 -17.78
CA LYS A 89 -1.55 -3.35 -17.36
C LYS A 89 -1.14 -2.06 -18.03
N HIS A 90 0.13 -1.96 -18.43
CA HIS A 90 0.69 -0.73 -18.96
C HIS A 90 1.33 -0.90 -20.35
N ASN A 91 1.32 -2.12 -20.90
CA ASN A 91 2.04 -2.47 -22.13
C ASN A 91 3.52 -2.06 -22.06
N PHE A 92 4.12 -2.15 -20.87
CA PHE A 92 5.50 -1.75 -20.64
C PHE A 92 6.36 -2.99 -20.36
N ASP A 93 7.27 -3.27 -21.28
CA ASP A 93 8.24 -4.35 -21.15
C ASP A 93 9.43 -3.85 -20.31
N ILE A 94 9.60 -4.43 -19.12
CA ILE A 94 10.71 -4.12 -18.21
C ILE A 94 11.61 -5.35 -18.02
N GLN A 95 12.88 -5.10 -17.70
CA GLN A 95 13.86 -6.13 -17.40
C GLN A 95 13.99 -6.32 -15.88
N LYS A 96 14.36 -7.53 -15.46
CA LYS A 96 14.55 -7.86 -14.04
C LYS A 96 15.60 -6.96 -13.39
N GLU A 97 16.66 -6.65 -14.11
CA GLU A 97 17.79 -5.83 -13.67
C GLU A 97 17.40 -4.38 -13.39
N TRP A 98 16.23 -3.93 -13.85
CA TRP A 98 15.72 -2.58 -13.56
C TRP A 98 14.98 -2.50 -12.22
N ILE A 99 14.66 -3.64 -11.60
CA ILE A 99 13.84 -3.70 -10.39
C ILE A 99 14.75 -3.64 -9.16
N VAL A 100 14.68 -2.52 -8.44
CA VAL A 100 15.32 -2.33 -7.13
C VAL A 100 14.25 -2.23 -6.05
N THR A 101 14.36 -3.02 -4.99
CA THR A 101 13.40 -3.01 -3.88
C THR A 101 13.71 -1.93 -2.86
N SER A 102 12.69 -1.23 -2.39
CA SER A 102 12.78 -0.28 -1.27
C SER A 102 11.61 -0.50 -0.31
N SER A 103 11.73 -0.03 0.94
CA SER A 103 10.67 -0.07 1.95
C SER A 103 9.48 0.84 1.63
N GLY A 104 9.65 1.76 0.67
CA GLY A 104 8.57 2.63 0.19
C GLY A 104 9.07 3.65 -0.84
N VAL A 105 8.14 4.25 -1.58
CA VAL A 105 8.47 5.24 -2.63
C VAL A 105 9.15 6.48 -2.03
N VAL A 106 8.69 6.97 -0.88
CA VAL A 106 9.32 8.14 -0.21
C VAL A 106 10.78 7.85 0.12
N SER A 107 11.08 6.70 0.75
CA SER A 107 12.47 6.30 1.03
C SER A 107 13.32 6.26 -0.24
N ALA A 108 12.81 5.65 -1.32
CA ALA A 108 13.51 5.59 -2.61
C ALA A 108 13.76 6.98 -3.22
N LEU A 109 12.82 7.93 -3.08
CA LEU A 109 13.00 9.31 -3.52
C LEU A 109 14.10 10.02 -2.70
N PHE A 110 14.10 9.87 -1.38
CA PHE A 110 15.14 10.41 -0.51
C PHE A 110 16.52 9.84 -0.85
N ASP A 111 16.60 8.53 -1.07
CA ASP A 111 17.84 7.87 -1.48
C ASP A 111 18.31 8.38 -2.85
N SER A 112 17.38 8.65 -3.78
CA SER A 112 17.70 9.20 -5.09
C SER A 112 18.28 10.62 -4.99
N VAL A 113 17.67 11.51 -4.21
CA VAL A 113 18.21 12.86 -3.98
C VAL A 113 19.61 12.77 -3.38
N LYS A 114 19.79 11.93 -2.35
CA LYS A 114 21.08 11.75 -1.68
C LYS A 114 22.16 11.17 -2.60
N ALA A 115 21.79 10.29 -3.54
CA ALA A 115 22.74 9.61 -4.42
C ALA A 115 23.11 10.43 -5.67
N PHE A 116 22.21 11.31 -6.14
CA PHE A 116 22.34 11.98 -7.43
C PHE A 116 22.42 13.51 -7.35
N THR A 117 22.46 14.08 -6.15
CA THR A 117 22.60 15.52 -5.96
C THR A 117 23.61 15.81 -4.84
N GLU A 118 24.20 16.99 -4.89
CA GLU A 118 25.00 17.53 -3.80
C GLU A 118 24.22 18.62 -3.05
N LYS A 119 24.75 19.04 -1.91
CA LYS A 119 24.19 20.17 -1.18
C LYS A 119 24.14 21.40 -2.10
N GLU A 120 23.01 22.12 -2.06
CA GLU A 120 22.68 23.30 -2.88
C GLU A 120 22.24 23.03 -4.34
N ASP A 121 22.25 21.77 -4.80
CA ASP A 121 21.61 21.43 -6.08
C ASP A 121 20.08 21.58 -5.99
N GLY A 122 19.46 21.96 -7.11
CA GLY A 122 18.01 22.10 -7.21
C GLY A 122 17.32 20.85 -7.77
N VAL A 123 16.14 20.52 -7.23
CA VAL A 123 15.25 19.47 -7.74
C VAL A 123 13.93 20.09 -8.20
N ILE A 124 13.53 19.83 -9.45
CA ILE A 124 12.27 20.37 -9.99
C ILE A 124 11.09 19.53 -9.51
N VAL A 125 10.06 20.21 -8.98
CA VAL A 125 8.77 19.61 -8.61
C VAL A 125 7.62 20.42 -9.21
N PHE A 126 6.55 19.74 -9.64
CA PHE A 126 5.37 20.38 -10.24
C PHE A 126 4.26 20.53 -9.21
N THR A 127 4.03 21.76 -8.74
CA THR A 127 3.12 22.05 -7.63
C THR A 127 1.68 22.35 -8.10
N PRO A 128 0.63 21.99 -7.33
CA PRO A 128 0.65 21.31 -6.03
C PRO A 128 0.93 19.81 -6.18
N VAL A 129 1.69 19.24 -5.24
CA VAL A 129 2.14 17.84 -5.25
C VAL A 129 2.10 17.24 -3.85
N TYR A 130 2.21 15.92 -3.77
CA TYR A 130 2.33 15.15 -2.53
C TYR A 130 3.45 15.71 -1.64
N TYR A 131 3.10 16.09 -0.40
CA TYR A 131 3.98 16.88 0.46
C TYR A 131 5.38 16.28 0.75
N PRO A 132 5.62 14.94 0.76
CA PRO A 132 6.97 14.39 0.94
C PRO A 132 7.94 14.64 -0.22
N PHE A 133 7.53 15.38 -1.25
CA PHE A 133 8.45 15.92 -2.26
C PHE A 133 9.27 17.11 -1.73
N TYR A 134 8.97 17.62 -0.53
CA TYR A 134 9.68 18.73 0.13
C TYR A 134 10.42 18.28 1.39
#